data_AF-A0A6G0WY97-F1
#
_entry.id   AF-A0A6G0WY97-F1
#
_cell.length_a   1.000
_cell.length_b   1.000
_cell.length_c   1.000
_cell.angle_alpha   90.00
_cell.angle_beta   90.00
_cell.angle_gamma   90.00
#
_symmetry.space_group_name_H-M   'P 1'
#
loop_
_entity.id
_entity.type
_entity.pdbx_description
1 polymer ?
#
loop_
_entity_poly.entity_id
_entity_poly.type
_entity_poly.pdbx_seq_one_letter_code
_entity_poly.pdbx_strand_id
1 'polypeptide(L)'
;MEKQPRHNQWWRIRSRLARECLAEAAGCFIMMALVNGGIAQVVLGDGKKGDYLASALGSGVAIMLGIHASGGISGGHLNSTITFSLAVYGRFPWKKVPFYIASQVIGSFLGAAAAFVIFYPALNEFDPDRTVNKTAGIFATYPMHVEHQGSAFACETLASAILIFSVFSLEDPHNMPVHPATRTLTIGLLGSR
;
A
#
# COMPACT_ATOMS: atom_id res chain seq x y z
N MET A 1 23.80 -21.10 29.16
CA MET A 1 22.87 -20.10 28.58
C MET A 1 21.62 -20.11 29.42
N GLU A 2 21.49 -19.13 30.30
CA GLU A 2 20.42 -19.01 31.28
C GLU A 2 19.10 -18.68 30.56
N LYS A 3 18.08 -19.53 30.73
CA LYS A 3 16.74 -19.26 30.18
C LYS A 3 16.15 -18.08 30.95
N GLN A 4 16.15 -16.90 30.34
CA GLN A 4 15.45 -15.74 30.86
C GLN A 4 14.02 -16.12 31.29
N PRO A 5 13.57 -15.69 32.49
CA PRO A 5 12.24 -16.02 32.99
C PRO A 5 11.19 -15.47 32.03
N ARG A 6 10.24 -16.33 31.62
CA ARG A 6 9.12 -15.93 30.77
C ARG A 6 8.22 -14.98 31.57
N HIS A 7 8.45 -13.68 31.49
CA HIS A 7 7.49 -12.68 31.93
C HIS A 7 6.14 -12.97 31.25
N ASN A 8 5.10 -13.17 32.05
CA ASN A 8 3.72 -13.26 31.57
C ASN A 8 3.27 -11.90 31.04
N GLN A 9 3.66 -11.59 29.80
CA GLN A 9 3.22 -10.39 29.09
C GLN A 9 1.81 -10.61 28.58
N TRP A 10 0.81 -10.18 29.36
CA TRP A 10 -0.62 -10.34 29.04
C TRP A 10 -1.04 -9.57 27.78
N TRP A 11 -0.33 -8.48 27.44
CA TRP A 11 -0.51 -7.71 26.21
C TRP A 11 0.07 -8.38 24.95
N ARG A 12 0.82 -9.48 25.07
CA ARG A 12 1.46 -10.11 23.91
C ARG A 12 0.46 -10.93 23.11
N ILE A 13 0.21 -10.51 21.87
CA ILE A 13 -0.62 -11.25 20.92
C ILE A 13 0.05 -12.58 20.58
N ARG A 14 -0.61 -13.69 20.93
CA ARG A 14 -0.09 -15.05 20.72
C ARG A 14 -0.42 -15.62 19.35
N SER A 15 -1.56 -15.22 18.77
CA SER A 15 -1.98 -15.69 17.45
C SER A 15 -1.08 -15.12 16.37
N ARG A 16 -0.46 -16.01 15.58
CA ARG A 16 0.37 -15.61 14.44
C ARG A 16 -0.44 -14.86 13.40
N LEU A 17 -1.64 -15.35 13.07
CA LEU A 17 -2.53 -14.70 12.10
C LEU A 17 -2.91 -13.29 12.55
N ALA A 18 -3.24 -13.10 13.83
CA ALA A 18 -3.58 -11.77 14.35
C ALA A 18 -2.40 -10.79 14.23
N ARG A 19 -1.18 -11.24 14.50
CA ARG A 19 0.03 -10.41 14.32
C ARG A 19 0.25 -10.03 12.86
N GLU A 20 0.06 -10.97 11.94
CA GLU A 20 0.20 -10.73 10.51
C GLU A 20 -0.88 -9.76 9.99
N CYS A 21 -2.12 -9.93 10.40
CA CYS A 21 -3.22 -9.02 10.07
C CYS A 21 -2.97 -7.60 10.58
N LEU A 22 -2.50 -7.45 11.82
CA LEU A 22 -2.14 -6.14 12.37
C LEU A 22 -0.95 -5.50 11.63
N ALA A 23 0.03 -6.31 11.22
CA ALA A 23 1.15 -5.82 10.43
C ALA A 23 0.71 -5.37 9.03
N GLU A 24 -0.17 -6.11 8.35
CA GLU A 24 -0.76 -5.69 7.07
C GLU A 24 -1.57 -4.40 7.22
N ALA A 25 -2.42 -4.31 8.24
CA ALA A 25 -3.21 -3.11 8.50
C ALA A 25 -2.32 -1.88 8.78
N ALA A 26 -1.28 -2.04 9.60
CA ALA A 26 -0.33 -0.96 9.90
C ALA A 26 0.49 -0.56 8.67
N GLY A 27 0.95 -1.52 7.87
CA GLY A 27 1.68 -1.23 6.63
C GLY A 27 0.81 -0.51 5.59
N CYS A 28 -0.44 -0.94 5.40
CA CYS A 28 -1.40 -0.27 4.52
C CYS A 28 -1.78 1.12 5.03
N PHE A 29 -1.90 1.29 6.34
CA PHE A 29 -2.12 2.61 6.95
C PHE A 29 -0.98 3.58 6.61
N ILE A 30 0.28 3.16 6.84
CA ILE A 30 1.46 3.99 6.55
C ILE A 30 1.51 4.33 5.06
N MET A 31 1.35 3.31 4.21
CA MET A 31 1.35 3.47 2.76
C MET A 31 0.29 4.49 2.31
N MET A 32 -0.97 4.28 2.70
CA MET A 32 -2.07 5.14 2.23
C MET A 32 -2.07 6.54 2.84
N ALA A 33 -1.66 6.69 4.11
CA ALA A 33 -1.54 8.00 4.73
C ALA A 33 -0.53 8.88 3.98
N LEU A 34 0.60 8.29 3.56
CA LEU A 34 1.65 9.00 2.83
C LEU A 34 1.29 9.23 1.35
N VAL A 35 0.74 8.23 0.66
CA VAL A 35 0.28 8.36 -0.74
C VAL A 35 -0.78 9.46 -0.84
N ASN A 36 -1.85 9.38 -0.07
CA ASN A 36 -2.94 10.35 -0.14
C ASN A 36 -2.48 11.73 0.37
N GLY A 37 -1.57 11.78 1.35
CA GLY A 37 -0.99 13.03 1.82
C GLY A 37 -0.14 13.74 0.74
N GLY A 38 0.65 12.99 -0.01
CA GLY A 38 1.42 13.51 -1.14
C GLY A 38 0.52 14.04 -2.26
N ILE A 39 -0.47 13.24 -2.67
CA ILE A 39 -1.44 13.66 -3.70
C ILE A 39 -2.25 14.88 -3.22
N ALA A 40 -2.67 14.91 -1.95
CA ALA A 40 -3.38 16.05 -1.37
C ALA A 40 -2.54 17.33 -1.43
N GLN A 41 -1.23 17.26 -1.18
CA GLN A 41 -0.34 18.42 -1.29
C GLN A 41 -0.25 18.97 -2.71
N VAL A 42 -0.23 18.10 -3.73
CA VAL A 42 -0.20 18.51 -5.14
C VAL A 42 -1.53 19.12 -5.56
N VAL A 43 -2.65 18.44 -5.26
CA VAL A 43 -3.99 18.89 -5.65
C VAL A 43 -4.38 20.18 -4.93
N LEU A 44 -4.26 20.22 -3.60
CA LEU A 44 -4.63 21.39 -2.79
C LEU A 44 -3.60 22.52 -2.90
N GLY A 45 -2.39 22.21 -3.35
CA GLY A 45 -1.34 23.18 -3.66
C GLY A 45 -1.47 23.80 -5.04
N ASP A 46 -2.53 23.51 -5.80
CA ASP A 46 -2.77 24.01 -7.17
C ASP A 46 -1.58 23.73 -8.11
N GLY A 47 -0.96 22.54 -7.95
CA GLY A 47 0.23 22.13 -8.72
C GLY A 47 1.52 22.90 -8.41
N LYS A 48 1.52 23.82 -7.43
CA LYS A 48 2.71 24.61 -7.04
C LYS A 48 3.53 23.98 -5.92
N LYS A 49 2.98 22.97 -5.25
CA LYS A 49 3.59 22.28 -4.09
C LYS A 49 3.97 20.83 -4.38
N GLY A 50 4.16 20.51 -5.66
CA GLY A 50 4.62 19.22 -6.16
C GLY A 50 4.08 18.98 -7.57
N ASP A 51 4.66 18.00 -8.26
CA ASP A 51 4.25 17.58 -9.59
C ASP A 51 3.96 16.07 -9.63
N TYR A 52 3.67 15.57 -10.83
CA TYR A 52 3.42 14.14 -11.05
C TYR A 52 4.63 13.28 -10.66
N LEU A 53 5.86 13.71 -10.96
CA LEU A 53 7.07 12.97 -10.64
C LEU A 53 7.28 12.86 -9.13
N ALA A 54 7.09 13.96 -8.40
CA ALA A 54 7.16 14.00 -6.94
C ALA A 54 6.11 13.08 -6.32
N SER A 55 4.89 13.04 -6.88
CA SER A 55 3.81 12.16 -6.43
C SER A 55 4.13 10.68 -6.64
N ALA A 56 4.65 10.33 -7.82
CA ALA A 56 5.07 8.97 -8.13
C ALA A 56 6.19 8.52 -7.19
N LEU A 57 7.27 9.30 -7.08
CA LEU A 57 8.39 8.97 -6.19
C LEU A 57 7.96 8.89 -4.73
N GLY A 58 7.13 9.82 -4.26
CA GLY A 58 6.55 9.82 -2.92
C GLY A 58 5.73 8.55 -2.65
N SER A 59 4.94 8.11 -3.63
CA SER A 59 4.17 6.87 -3.54
C SER A 59 5.07 5.63 -3.47
N GLY A 60 6.16 5.59 -4.24
CA GLY A 60 7.13 4.50 -4.15
C GLY A 60 7.82 4.43 -2.77
N VAL A 61 8.17 5.59 -2.20
CA VAL A 61 8.72 5.68 -0.83
C VAL A 61 7.69 5.24 0.21
N ALA A 62 6.41 5.62 0.05
CA ALA A 62 5.33 5.20 0.94
C ALA A 62 5.15 3.67 0.95
N ILE A 63 5.17 3.05 -0.22
CA ILE A 63 5.11 1.58 -0.37
C ILE A 63 6.32 0.93 0.30
N MET A 64 7.54 1.45 0.05
CA MET A 64 8.76 0.96 0.70
C MET A 64 8.63 0.98 2.24
N LEU A 65 8.16 2.09 2.81
CA LEU A 65 8.01 2.24 4.26
C LEU A 65 6.94 1.30 4.81
N GLY A 66 5.83 1.12 4.11
CA GLY A 66 4.80 0.14 4.46
C GLY A 66 5.37 -1.28 4.50
N ILE A 67 6.10 -1.69 3.45
CA ILE A 67 6.71 -3.03 3.37
C ILE A 67 7.75 -3.19 4.47
N HIS A 68 8.56 -2.16 4.73
CA HIS A 68 9.54 -2.20 5.81
C HIS A 68 8.89 -2.39 7.19
N ALA A 69 7.76 -1.72 7.44
CA ALA A 69 7.04 -1.80 8.71
C ALA A 69 6.35 -3.16 8.94
N SER A 70 5.94 -3.84 7.87
CA SER A 70 5.09 -5.06 7.94
C SER A 70 5.82 -6.34 7.54
N GLY A 71 6.86 -6.24 6.71
CA GLY A 71 7.53 -7.35 6.01
C GLY A 71 8.08 -8.42 6.93
N GLY A 72 8.68 -8.04 8.06
CA GLY A 72 9.24 -8.99 9.03
C GLY A 72 8.18 -9.84 9.76
N ILE A 73 6.90 -9.49 9.67
CA ILE A 73 5.81 -10.19 10.38
C ILE A 73 4.86 -10.85 9.39
N SER A 74 4.28 -10.10 8.45
CA SER A 74 3.25 -10.59 7.52
C SER A 74 3.78 -11.07 6.18
N GLY A 75 5.02 -10.69 5.83
CA GLY A 75 5.55 -10.76 4.47
C GLY A 75 5.33 -9.46 3.67
N GLY A 76 4.60 -8.49 4.22
CA GLY A 76 4.42 -7.16 3.64
C GLY A 76 3.73 -7.19 2.28
N HIS A 77 2.56 -7.85 2.20
CA HIS A 77 1.83 -7.94 0.94
C HIS A 77 1.24 -6.59 0.55
N LEU A 78 0.58 -5.93 1.51
CA LEU A 78 -0.03 -4.58 1.43
C LEU A 78 -0.98 -4.33 0.25
N ASN A 79 -1.32 -5.40 -0.45
CA ASN A 79 -2.04 -5.37 -1.70
C ASN A 79 -2.78 -6.70 -1.87
N SER A 80 -4.08 -6.59 -2.15
CA SER A 80 -4.97 -7.73 -2.29
C SER A 80 -4.64 -8.56 -3.55
N THR A 81 -4.23 -7.91 -4.63
CA THR A 81 -3.77 -8.58 -5.86
C THR A 81 -2.50 -9.38 -5.62
N ILE A 82 -1.54 -8.86 -4.84
CA ILE A 82 -0.33 -9.60 -4.46
C ILE A 82 -0.69 -10.79 -3.57
N THR A 83 -1.54 -10.59 -2.56
CA THR A 83 -2.00 -11.65 -1.65
C THR A 83 -2.69 -12.78 -2.40
N PHE A 84 -3.58 -12.43 -3.32
CA PHE A 84 -4.30 -13.38 -4.16
C PHE A 84 -3.36 -14.14 -5.09
N SER A 85 -2.45 -13.42 -5.77
CA SER A 85 -1.48 -14.03 -6.68
C SER A 85 -0.58 -15.03 -5.95
N LEU A 86 -0.03 -14.65 -4.78
CA LEU A 86 0.76 -15.57 -3.96
C LEU A 86 -0.03 -16.83 -3.58
N ALA A 87 -1.34 -16.73 -3.34
CA ALA A 87 -2.17 -17.89 -3.06
C ALA A 87 -2.41 -18.78 -4.28
N VAL A 88 -2.65 -18.19 -5.46
CA VAL A 88 -2.80 -18.90 -6.74
C VAL A 88 -1.54 -19.70 -7.07
N TYR A 89 -0.36 -19.11 -6.89
CA TYR A 89 0.92 -19.78 -7.17
C TYR A 89 1.40 -20.68 -6.01
N GLY A 90 0.55 -20.97 -5.01
CA GLY A 90 0.87 -21.89 -3.92
C GLY A 90 1.90 -21.37 -2.90
N ARG A 91 2.24 -20.08 -2.96
CA ARG A 91 3.20 -19.41 -2.06
C ARG A 91 2.54 -18.84 -0.80
N PHE A 92 1.21 -18.82 -0.72
CA PHE A 92 0.46 -18.32 0.44
C PHE A 92 -0.81 -19.15 0.74
N PRO A 93 -1.14 -19.44 2.02
CA PRO A 93 -2.31 -20.25 2.34
C PRO A 93 -3.63 -19.53 2.02
N TRP A 94 -4.48 -20.15 1.19
CA TRP A 94 -5.81 -19.64 0.81
C TRP A 94 -6.69 -19.24 2.00
N LYS A 95 -6.62 -19.99 3.12
CA LYS A 95 -7.39 -19.69 4.34
C LYS A 95 -7.05 -18.33 4.95
N LYS A 96 -5.87 -17.77 4.68
CA LYS A 96 -5.41 -16.49 5.24
C LYS A 96 -5.75 -15.29 4.36
N VAL A 97 -6.03 -15.53 3.06
CA VAL A 97 -6.34 -14.51 2.06
C VAL A 97 -7.45 -13.55 2.50
N PRO A 98 -8.65 -14.00 2.91
CA PRO A 98 -9.72 -13.07 3.28
C PRO A 98 -9.35 -12.19 4.49
N PHE A 99 -8.59 -12.72 5.45
CA PHE A 99 -8.15 -11.96 6.62
C PHE A 99 -7.10 -10.90 6.26
N TYR A 100 -6.17 -11.22 5.35
CA TYR A 100 -5.21 -10.26 4.83
C TYR A 100 -5.90 -9.15 4.05
N ILE A 101 -6.81 -9.49 3.13
CA ILE A 101 -7.57 -8.49 2.35
C ILE A 101 -8.38 -7.57 3.26
N ALA A 102 -9.10 -8.14 4.25
CA ALA A 102 -9.84 -7.32 5.21
C ALA A 102 -8.91 -6.38 5.99
N SER A 103 -7.75 -6.87 6.43
CA SER A 103 -6.77 -6.06 7.17
C SER A 103 -6.19 -4.94 6.30
N GLN A 104 -5.88 -5.22 5.03
CA GLN A 104 -5.39 -4.25 4.05
C GLN A 104 -6.43 -3.16 3.81
N VAL A 105 -7.70 -3.54 3.58
CA VAL A 105 -8.80 -2.58 3.40
C VAL A 105 -8.99 -1.69 4.62
N ILE A 106 -8.98 -2.26 5.83
CA ILE A 106 -9.10 -1.48 7.08
C ILE A 106 -7.91 -0.53 7.23
N GLY A 107 -6.69 -1.01 7.03
CA GLY A 107 -5.48 -0.18 7.11
C GLY A 107 -5.52 0.98 6.11
N SER A 108 -5.84 0.69 4.85
CA SER A 108 -5.95 1.67 3.78
C SER A 108 -7.03 2.72 4.05
N PHE A 109 -8.21 2.28 4.53
CA PHE A 109 -9.29 3.18 4.92
C PHE A 109 -8.86 4.12 6.05
N LEU A 110 -8.21 3.60 7.08
CA LEU A 110 -7.70 4.40 8.20
C LEU A 110 -6.61 5.38 7.74
N GLY A 111 -5.73 4.97 6.82
CA GLY A 111 -4.72 5.86 6.25
C GLY A 111 -5.33 7.00 5.44
N ALA A 112 -6.35 6.69 4.63
CA ALA A 112 -7.13 7.70 3.91
C ALA A 112 -7.88 8.64 4.86
N ALA A 113 -8.49 8.12 5.91
CA ALA A 113 -9.17 8.92 6.93
C ALA A 113 -8.21 9.86 7.66
N ALA A 114 -7.00 9.39 7.98
CA ALA A 114 -5.97 10.23 8.59
C ALA A 114 -5.57 11.40 7.67
N ALA A 115 -5.34 11.13 6.38
CA ALA A 115 -5.09 12.18 5.40
C ALA A 115 -6.28 13.16 5.30
N PHE A 116 -7.51 12.65 5.25
CA PHE A 116 -8.70 13.49 5.21
C PHE A 116 -8.79 14.43 6.42
N VAL A 117 -8.55 13.93 7.64
CA VAL A 117 -8.58 14.73 8.87
C VAL A 117 -7.48 15.79 8.87
N ILE A 118 -6.25 15.43 8.48
CA ILE A 118 -5.11 16.37 8.43
C ILE A 118 -5.37 17.49 7.43
N PHE A 119 -5.88 17.17 6.25
CA PHE A 119 -6.14 18.14 5.18
C PHE A 119 -7.54 18.75 5.24
N TYR A 120 -8.34 18.47 6.28
CA TYR A 120 -9.74 18.90 6.36
C TYR A 120 -9.95 20.42 6.15
N PRO A 121 -9.14 21.31 6.77
CA PRO A 121 -9.29 22.75 6.54
C PRO A 121 -9.00 23.16 5.09
N ALA A 122 -7.91 22.63 4.51
CA ALA A 122 -7.51 22.93 3.14
C ALA A 122 -8.52 22.37 2.12
N LEU A 123 -9.07 21.19 2.39
CA LEU A 123 -10.16 20.63 1.60
C LEU A 123 -11.39 21.54 1.65
N ASN A 124 -11.78 22.05 2.83
CA ASN A 124 -12.92 22.97 2.98
C ASN A 124 -12.73 24.27 2.20
N GLU A 125 -11.52 24.80 2.13
CA GLU A 125 -11.23 26.00 1.37
C GLU A 125 -11.23 25.74 -0.15
N PHE A 126 -10.64 24.62 -0.57
CA PHE A 126 -10.48 24.28 -1.99
C PHE A 126 -11.76 23.78 -2.66
N ASP A 127 -12.53 22.94 -1.96
CA ASP A 127 -13.73 22.27 -2.47
C ASP A 127 -14.73 21.98 -1.33
N PRO A 128 -15.48 23.01 -0.87
CA PRO A 128 -16.45 22.87 0.22
C PRO A 128 -17.47 21.76 -0.03
N ASP A 129 -17.88 21.58 -1.28
CA ASP A 129 -18.91 20.63 -1.71
C ASP A 129 -18.39 19.20 -1.92
N ARG A 130 -17.08 18.96 -1.77
CA ARG A 130 -16.45 17.63 -1.91
C ARG A 130 -16.80 16.95 -3.24
N THR A 131 -16.65 17.69 -4.33
CA THR A 131 -16.97 17.22 -5.67
C THR A 131 -15.97 16.17 -6.17
N VAL A 132 -16.49 15.14 -6.85
CA VAL A 132 -15.68 14.04 -7.38
C VAL A 132 -14.57 14.53 -8.30
N ASN A 133 -14.87 15.52 -9.14
CA ASN A 133 -13.94 16.04 -10.15
C ASN A 133 -12.77 16.83 -9.57
N LYS A 134 -12.86 17.30 -8.32
CA LYS A 134 -11.82 18.14 -7.70
C LYS A 134 -11.00 17.39 -6.67
N THR A 135 -11.66 16.75 -5.70
CA THR A 135 -10.97 16.23 -4.50
C THR A 135 -11.01 14.71 -4.35
N ALA A 136 -11.92 14.01 -5.03
CA ALA A 136 -12.00 12.56 -4.87
C ALA A 136 -10.76 11.83 -5.41
N GLY A 137 -10.08 12.40 -6.40
CA GLY A 137 -8.81 11.90 -6.95
C GLY A 137 -7.66 11.82 -5.93
N ILE A 138 -7.79 12.47 -4.77
CA ILE A 138 -6.83 12.38 -3.66
C ILE A 138 -6.88 10.99 -3.00
N PHE A 139 -8.05 10.35 -2.99
CA PHE A 139 -8.31 9.14 -2.21
C PHE A 139 -8.50 7.88 -3.04
N ALA A 140 -8.89 8.04 -4.32
CA ALA A 140 -9.11 6.95 -5.24
C ALA A 140 -8.75 7.37 -6.66
N THR A 141 -8.41 6.40 -7.51
CA THR A 141 -8.13 6.63 -8.93
C THR A 141 -9.42 6.69 -9.73
N TYR A 142 -9.50 7.63 -10.66
CA TYR A 142 -10.61 7.80 -11.58
C TYR A 142 -10.08 7.74 -13.02
N PRO A 143 -10.81 7.08 -13.94
CA PRO A 143 -10.40 7.03 -15.34
C PRO A 143 -10.43 8.43 -15.96
N MET A 144 -9.60 8.65 -16.97
CA MET A 144 -9.68 9.87 -17.76
C MET A 144 -11.03 9.94 -18.50
N HIS A 145 -11.53 11.16 -18.74
CA HIS A 145 -12.84 11.38 -19.38
C HIS A 145 -13.01 10.74 -20.77
N VAL A 146 -11.90 10.44 -21.45
CA VAL A 146 -11.87 9.83 -22.78
C VAL A 146 -11.76 8.30 -22.74
N GLU A 147 -11.50 7.71 -21.57
CA GLU A 147 -11.36 6.27 -21.42
C GLU A 147 -12.71 5.58 -21.22
N HIS A 148 -12.86 4.43 -21.88
CA HIS A 148 -14.01 3.56 -21.72
C HIS A 148 -13.68 2.42 -20.75
N GLN A 149 -14.71 1.78 -20.19
CA GLN A 149 -14.52 0.76 -19.16
C GLN A 149 -13.62 -0.41 -19.60
N GLY A 150 -13.67 -0.79 -20.89
CA GLY A 150 -12.82 -1.83 -21.46
C GLY A 150 -11.33 -1.47 -21.48
N SER A 151 -10.98 -0.24 -21.88
CA SER A 151 -9.59 0.21 -21.85
C SER A 151 -9.05 0.33 -20.43
N ALA A 152 -9.85 0.87 -19.51
CA ALA A 152 -9.47 0.99 -18.11
C ALA A 152 -9.20 -0.39 -17.47
N PHE A 153 -10.08 -1.38 -17.75
CA PHE A 153 -9.88 -2.75 -17.30
C PHE A 153 -8.59 -3.38 -17.86
N ALA A 154 -8.34 -3.20 -19.17
CA ALA A 154 -7.14 -3.73 -19.81
C ALA A 154 -5.86 -3.08 -19.24
N CYS A 155 -5.88 -1.78 -19.01
CA CYS A 155 -4.79 -1.02 -18.41
C CYS A 155 -4.45 -1.55 -17.01
N GLU A 156 -5.44 -1.64 -16.12
CA GLU A 156 -5.20 -2.12 -14.75
C GLU A 156 -4.79 -3.58 -14.70
N THR A 157 -5.34 -4.42 -15.57
CA THR A 157 -4.94 -5.82 -15.69
C THR A 157 -3.48 -5.95 -16.11
N LEU A 158 -3.08 -5.27 -17.19
CA LEU A 158 -1.71 -5.31 -17.69
C LEU A 158 -0.73 -4.78 -16.63
N ALA A 159 -1.06 -3.65 -16.04
CA ALA A 159 -0.19 -3.01 -15.09
C ALA A 159 -0.08 -3.83 -13.78
N SER A 160 -1.15 -4.50 -13.35
CA SER A 160 -1.12 -5.44 -12.22
C SER A 160 -0.31 -6.69 -12.55
N ALA A 161 -0.41 -7.22 -13.78
CA ALA A 161 0.38 -8.36 -14.23
C ALA A 161 1.88 -8.03 -14.21
N ILE A 162 2.28 -6.84 -14.68
CA ILE A 162 3.67 -6.35 -14.63
C ILE A 162 4.15 -6.21 -13.18
N LEU A 163 3.31 -5.69 -12.27
CA LEU A 163 3.65 -5.59 -10.84
C LEU A 163 3.89 -6.97 -10.23
N ILE A 164 2.98 -7.92 -10.43
CA ILE A 164 3.11 -9.29 -9.91
C ILE A 164 4.37 -9.96 -10.47
N PHE A 165 4.58 -9.86 -11.79
CA PHE A 165 5.75 -10.42 -12.45
C PHE A 165 7.04 -9.84 -11.87
N SER A 166 7.11 -8.52 -11.69
CA SER A 166 8.27 -7.83 -11.12
C SER A 166 8.53 -8.27 -9.68
N VAL A 167 7.50 -8.36 -8.83
CA VAL A 167 7.65 -8.86 -7.45
C VAL A 167 8.18 -10.29 -7.43
N PHE A 168 7.65 -11.16 -8.29
CA PHE A 168 8.12 -12.55 -8.37
C PHE A 168 9.55 -12.65 -8.90
N SER A 169 9.89 -11.81 -9.88
CA SER A 169 11.24 -11.70 -10.44
C SER A 169 12.26 -11.30 -9.37
N LEU A 170 11.92 -10.37 -8.47
CA LEU A 170 12.81 -9.92 -7.39
C LEU A 170 12.93 -10.93 -6.24
N GLU A 171 11.88 -11.70 -5.98
CA GLU A 171 11.84 -12.69 -4.90
C GLU A 171 12.31 -14.09 -5.33
N ASP A 172 12.56 -14.32 -6.62
CA ASP A 172 13.04 -15.61 -7.12
C ASP A 172 14.53 -15.80 -6.81
N PRO A 173 14.92 -16.80 -5.99
CA PRO A 173 16.31 -17.07 -5.68
C PRO A 173 17.13 -17.57 -6.89
N HIS A 174 16.48 -17.99 -7.98
CA HIS A 174 17.15 -18.41 -9.22
C HIS A 174 17.33 -17.27 -10.22
N ASN A 175 16.85 -16.08 -9.90
CA ASN A 175 17.03 -14.88 -10.72
C ASN A 175 18.14 -13.99 -10.16
N MET A 176 18.40 -12.85 -10.80
CA MET A 176 19.42 -11.90 -10.35
C MET A 176 19.19 -11.50 -8.87
N PRO A 177 20.15 -11.77 -7.96
CA PRO A 177 19.94 -11.60 -6.54
C PRO A 177 19.89 -10.11 -6.15
N VAL A 178 18.85 -9.75 -5.41
CA VAL A 178 18.71 -8.42 -4.81
C VAL A 178 19.30 -8.43 -3.41
N HIS A 179 20.14 -7.45 -3.09
CA HIS A 179 20.72 -7.34 -1.75
C HIS A 179 19.62 -7.18 -0.68
N PRO A 180 19.66 -7.88 0.46
CA PRO A 180 18.60 -7.84 1.47
C PRO A 180 18.24 -6.44 1.95
N ALA A 181 19.23 -5.54 2.05
CA ALA A 181 19.03 -4.16 2.46
C ALA A 181 18.30 -3.29 1.41
N THR A 182 18.38 -3.63 0.12
CA THR A 182 17.75 -2.86 -0.95
C THR A 182 16.44 -3.47 -1.42
N ARG A 183 16.08 -4.67 -0.96
CA ARG A 183 14.87 -5.40 -1.35
C ARG A 183 13.59 -4.57 -1.19
N THR A 184 13.39 -3.93 -0.05
CA THR A 184 12.22 -3.07 0.20
C THR A 184 12.21 -1.82 -0.67
N LEU A 185 13.39 -1.26 -0.96
CA LEU A 185 13.56 -0.10 -1.83
C LEU A 185 13.18 -0.45 -3.28
N THR A 186 13.68 -1.57 -3.80
CA THR A 186 13.38 -2.00 -5.18
C THR A 186 11.90 -2.28 -5.38
N ILE A 187 11.24 -2.95 -4.43
CA ILE A 187 9.79 -3.22 -4.51
C ILE A 187 8.99 -1.92 -4.41
N GLY A 188 9.38 -0.99 -3.52
CA GLY A 188 8.74 0.32 -3.41
C GLY A 188 8.78 1.12 -4.70
N LEU A 189 9.94 1.18 -5.36
CA LEU A 189 10.11 1.88 -6.64
C LEU A 189 9.32 1.25 -7.80
N LEU A 190 8.97 -0.03 -7.74
CA LEU A 190 8.09 -0.65 -8.75
C LEU A 190 6.61 -0.22 -8.60
N GLY A 191 6.21 0.16 -7.39
CA GLY A 191 4.84 0.53 -7.08
C GLY A 191 4.51 2.01 -7.32
N SER A 192 5.49 2.85 -7.67
CA SER A 192 5.25 4.24 -8.05
C SER A 192 4.64 4.31 -9.45
N ARG A 193 3.31 4.41 -9.52
CA ARG A 193 2.60 4.87 -10.71
C ARG A 193 2.13 6.30 -10.52
#